data_AF-A0A939AAV7-F1
#
_entry.id   AF-A0A939AAV7-F1
#
_cell.length_a   1.000
_cell.length_b   1.000
_cell.length_c   1.000
_cell.angle_alpha   90.00
_cell.angle_beta   90.00
_cell.angle_gamma   90.00
#
_symmetry.space_group_name_H-M   'P 1'
#
loop_
_entity.id
_entity.type
_entity.pdbx_description
1 polymer ?
#
loop_
_entity_poly.entity_id
_entity_poly.type
_entity_poly.pdbx_seq_one_letter_code
_entity_poly.pdbx_strand_id
1 'polypeptide(L)' 'MKTIEELKTRIQELSKQSVELRQKASEVYLTNQKQAKQFREQAREASKRCQVLIQELKRQQV' A
#
# COMPACT_ATOMS: atom_id res chain seq x y z
N MET A 1 -5.21 -17.35 -12.20
CA MET A 1 -5.15 -15.88 -12.40
C MET A 1 -6.12 -15.26 -11.42
N LYS A 2 -5.76 -14.15 -10.76
CA LYS A 2 -6.74 -13.38 -9.99
C LYS A 2 -7.75 -12.77 -10.94
N THR A 3 -9.01 -12.70 -10.54
CA THR A 3 -10.03 -12.01 -11.34
C THR A 3 -9.77 -10.50 -11.36
N ILE A 4 -10.28 -9.81 -12.38
CA ILE A 4 -10.20 -8.33 -12.46
C ILE A 4 -10.75 -7.68 -11.18
N GLU A 5 -11.82 -8.24 -10.62
CA GLU A 5 -12.48 -7.70 -9.43
C GLU A 5 -11.66 -7.93 -8.15
N GLU A 6 -10.98 -9.08 -8.04
CA GLU A 6 -10.01 -9.33 -6.97
C GLU A 6 -8.81 -8.37 -7.05
N LEU A 7 -8.32 -8.08 -8.26
CA LEU A 7 -7.24 -7.11 -8.45
C LEU A 7 -7.66 -5.72 -7.99
N LYS A 8 -8.84 -5.23 -8.41
CA LYS A 8 -9.37 -3.93 -7.97
C LYS A 8 -9.55 -3.85 -6.47
N THR A 9 -10.18 -4.86 -5.87
CA THR A 9 -10.38 -4.95 -4.42
C THR A 9 -9.04 -4.86 -3.70
N ARG A 10 -8.05 -5.65 -4.14
CA ARG A 10 -6.74 -5.68 -3.50
C ARG A 10 -5.96 -4.37 -3.67
N ILE A 11 -6.09 -3.71 -4.82
CA ILE A 11 -5.51 -2.38 -5.06
C ILE A 11 -6.08 -1.36 -4.07
N GLN A 12 -7.40 -1.35 -3.86
CA GLN A 12 -8.05 -0.45 -2.91
C GLN A 12 -7.58 -0.70 -1.47
N GLU A 13 -7.54 -1.96 -1.04
CA GLU A 13 -7.05 -2.33 0.29
C GLU A 13 -5.59 -1.87 0.52
N LEU A 14 -4.70 -2.16 -0.43
CA LEU A 14 -3.29 -1.77 -0.31
C LEU A 14 -3.10 -0.25 -0.35
N SER A 15 -3.91 0.46 -1.13
CA SER A 15 -3.92 1.92 -1.15
C SER A 15 -4.31 2.49 0.20
N LYS A 16 -5.41 1.99 0.79
CA LYS A 16 -5.87 2.39 2.14
C LYS A 16 -4.82 2.09 3.20
N GLN A 17 -4.26 0.88 3.19
CA GLN A 17 -3.19 0.49 4.13
C GLN A 17 -1.96 1.41 4.02
N SER A 18 -1.54 1.75 2.80
CA SER A 18 -0.40 2.67 2.60
C SER A 18 -0.66 4.05 3.22
N VAL A 19 -1.88 4.57 3.11
CA VAL A 19 -2.25 5.88 3.68
C VAL A 19 -2.30 5.82 5.20
N GLU A 20 -2.97 4.81 5.76
CA GLU A 20 -3.07 4.63 7.21
C GLU A 20 -1.70 4.45 7.86
N LEU A 21 -0.81 3.67 7.25
CA LEU A 21 0.56 3.49 7.74
C LEU A 21 1.36 4.79 7.71
N ARG A 22 1.15 5.64 6.69
CA ARG A 22 1.78 6.98 6.66
C ARG A 22 1.25 7.90 7.74
N GLN A 23 -0.06 7.86 8.01
CA GLN A 23 -0.66 8.63 9.10
C GLN A 23 -0.10 8.20 10.46
N LYS A 24 -0.11 6.89 10.75
CA LYS A 24 0.49 6.32 11.96
C LYS A 24 1.96 6.68 12.10
N ALA A 25 2.72 6.65 11.02
CA ALA A 25 4.12 7.06 11.03
C ALA A 25 4.31 8.52 11.44
N SER A 26 3.41 9.41 11.02
CA SER A 26 3.45 10.84 11.39
C SER A 26 3.08 11.03 12.86
N GLU A 27 2.05 10.33 13.34
CA GLU A 27 1.59 10.39 14.73
C GLU A 27 2.69 9.97 15.72
N VAL A 28 3.39 8.88 15.42
CA VAL A 28 4.43 8.35 16.32
C VAL A 28 5.82 8.93 16.07
N TYR A 29 5.99 9.85 15.11
CA TYR A 29 7.32 10.34 14.75
C TYR A 29 8.03 11.07 15.90
N LEU A 30 7.31 11.91 16.62
CA LEU A 30 7.87 12.72 17.70
C LEU A 30 8.21 11.89 18.95
N THR A 31 7.47 10.80 19.18
CA THR A 31 7.61 9.96 20.37
C THR A 31 8.45 8.71 20.13
N ASN A 32 8.45 8.17 18.91
CA ASN A 32 9.17 6.95 18.55
C ASN A 32 9.57 6.92 17.07
N GLN A 33 10.72 7.51 16.76
CA GLN A 33 11.24 7.59 15.39
C GLN A 33 11.52 6.22 14.76
N LYS A 34 11.94 5.22 15.54
CA LYS A 34 12.18 3.86 15.04
C LYS A 34 10.89 3.22 14.54
N GLN A 35 9.82 3.33 15.33
CA GLN A 35 8.50 2.84 14.94
C GLN A 35 7.93 3.62 13.75
N ALA A 36 8.12 4.95 13.71
CA ALA A 36 7.73 5.76 12.57
C ALA A 36 8.44 5.31 11.27
N LYS A 37 9.73 4.98 11.35
CA LYS A 37 10.49 4.45 10.21
C LYS A 37 9.90 3.12 9.72
N GLN A 38 9.58 2.19 10.64
CA GLN A 38 8.97 0.91 10.29
C GLN A 38 7.62 1.10 9.57
N PHE A 39 6.76 1.99 10.07
CA PHE A 39 5.49 2.29 9.41
C PHE A 39 5.69 2.90 8.02
N ARG A 40 6.69 3.78 7.83
CA ARG A 40 7.01 4.35 6.50
C ARG A 40 7.51 3.27 5.53
N GLU A 41 8.31 2.32 6.00
CA GLU A 41 8.79 1.19 5.20
C GLU A 41 7.63 0.29 4.76
N GLN A 42 6.74 -0.07 5.70
CA GLN A 42 5.54 -0.84 5.41
C GLN A 42 4.61 -0.11 4.43
N ALA A 43 4.42 1.20 4.59
CA ALA A 43 3.63 2.00 3.65
C ALA A 43 4.23 2.00 2.24
N ARG A 44 5.56 2.11 2.15
CA ARG A 44 6.27 2.05 0.86
C ARG A 44 6.08 0.69 0.18
N GLU A 45 6.14 -0.38 0.95
CA GLU A 45 5.92 -1.73 0.44
C GLU A 45 4.47 -1.93 -0.04
N ALA A 46 3.49 -1.50 0.75
CA ALA A 46 2.07 -1.55 0.35
C ALA A 46 1.82 -0.77 -0.94
N SER A 47 2.40 0.44 -1.07
CA SER A 47 2.34 1.25 -2.29
C SER A 47 2.99 0.56 -3.49
N LYS A 48 4.17 -0.05 -3.31
CA LYS A 48 4.85 -0.80 -4.39
C LYS A 48 4.02 -1.99 -4.85
N ARG A 49 3.44 -2.76 -3.92
CA ARG A 49 2.55 -3.89 -4.24
C ARG A 49 1.31 -3.41 -4.99
N CYS A 50 0.73 -2.28 -4.58
CA CYS A 50 -0.39 -1.65 -5.27
C CYS A 50 -0.06 -1.32 -6.73
N GLN A 51 1.12 -0.71 -6.99
CA GLN A 51 1.57 -0.40 -8.35
C GLN A 51 1.74 -1.65 -9.22
N VAL A 52 2.27 -2.75 -8.66
CA VAL A 52 2.41 -4.03 -9.39
C VAL A 52 1.04 -4.55 -9.83
N LEU A 53 0.04 -4.55 -8.92
CA LEU A 53 -1.30 -5.01 -9.24
C LEU A 53 -2.01 -4.09 -10.25
N ILE A 54 -1.78 -2.79 -10.21
CA ILE A 54 -2.29 -1.86 -11.22
C ILE A 54 -1.71 -2.19 -12.60
N GLN A 55 -0.43 -2.52 -12.68
CA GLN A 55 0.19 -2.92 -13.95
C GLN A 55 -0.36 -4.26 -14.45
N GLU A 56 -0.60 -5.22 -13.54
CA GLU A 56 -1.26 -6.48 -13.88
C GLU A 56 -2.68 -6.26 -14.41
N LEU A 57 -3.47 -5.42 -13.74
CA LEU A 57 -4.82 -5.06 -14.15
C LEU A 57 -4.83 -4.42 -15.55
N LYS A 58 -3.88 -3.52 -15.84
CA LYS A 58 -3.73 -2.92 -17.17
C LYS A 58 -3.43 -3.96 -18.24
N ARG A 59 -2.56 -4.94 -17.95
CA ARG A 59 -2.24 -6.02 -18.90
C ARG A 59 -3.42 -6.93 -19.20
N GLN A 60 -4.34 -7.13 -18.25
CA GLN A 60 -5.54 -7.95 -18.45
C GLN A 60 -6.66 -7.21 -19.20
N GLN A 61 -6.56 -5.89 -19.33
CA GLN A 61 -7.53 -5.05 -20.06
C GLN A 61 -7.12 -4.75 -21.51
N VAL A 62 -5.92 -5.20 -21.93
CA VAL A 62 -5.41 -5.17 -23.31
C VAL A 62 -5.74 -6.49 -23.98
#